data_AF-A0A8T4CDV7-F1
#
_entry.id   AF-A0A8T4CDV7-F1
#
_cell.length_a   1.000
_cell.length_b   1.000
_cell.length_c   1.000
_cell.angle_alpha   90.00
_cell.angle_beta   90.00
_cell.angle_gamma   90.00
#
_symmetry.space_group_name_H-M   'P 1'
#
loop_
_entity.id
_entity.type
_entity.pdbx_description
1 polymer ?
#
loop_
_entity_poly.entity_id
_entity_poly.type
_entity_poly.pdbx_seq_one_letter_code
_entity_poly.pdbx_strand_id
1 'polypeptide(L)'
;MLPVVLSWGDRTLKTKMLLDTGAGVSFILPWMARHLGLTIDGGDRVAPGAGGEMRVRSSKVDIRPAVLDTRGRPARCRRLGFVLVTEDDDTLPFPMLGRHPFFNWYDVEIKEKDDVFILKERRERSGGK
;
A
#
# COMPACT_ATOMS: atom_id res chain seq x y z
N MET A 1 -4.88 11.22 2.52
CA MET A 1 -4.79 9.76 2.80
C MET A 1 -5.79 9.02 1.94
N LEU A 2 -5.44 7.82 1.46
CA LEU A 2 -6.28 7.02 0.57
C LEU A 2 -6.94 5.86 1.33
N PRO A 3 -8.26 5.63 1.22
CA PRO A 3 -8.90 4.46 1.80
C PRO A 3 -8.51 3.19 1.02
N VAL A 4 -8.19 2.13 1.75
CA VAL A 4 -7.76 0.84 1.20
C VAL A 4 -8.40 -0.33 1.95
N VAL A 5 -8.45 -1.47 1.27
CA VAL A 5 -8.67 -2.78 1.87
C VAL A 5 -7.37 -3.56 1.78
N LEU A 6 -6.85 -3.98 2.93
CA LEU A 6 -5.79 -4.96 3.04
C LEU A 6 -6.42 -6.35 3.17
N SER A 7 -5.92 -7.36 2.47
CA SER A 7 -6.42 -8.73 2.62
C SER A 7 -5.32 -9.78 2.55
N TRP A 8 -5.49 -10.83 3.36
CA TRP A 8 -4.64 -12.01 3.36
C TRP A 8 -5.47 -13.24 3.76
N GLY A 9 -5.41 -14.30 2.94
CA GLY A 9 -6.30 -15.45 3.12
C GLY A 9 -7.79 -15.02 3.09
N ASP A 10 -8.50 -15.34 4.17
CA ASP A 10 -9.90 -15.00 4.43
C ASP A 10 -10.08 -13.69 5.24
N ARG A 11 -8.98 -13.05 5.66
CA ARG A 11 -9.00 -11.86 6.51
C ARG A 11 -8.90 -10.59 5.70
N THR A 12 -9.65 -9.57 6.14
CA THR A 12 -9.65 -8.25 5.51
C THR A 12 -9.60 -7.14 6.56
N LEU A 13 -8.85 -6.08 6.27
CA LEU A 13 -8.78 -4.87 7.08
C LEU A 13 -9.08 -3.64 6.21
N LYS A 14 -10.15 -2.91 6.52
CA LYS A 14 -10.44 -1.61 5.92
C LYS A 14 -9.70 -0.53 6.70
N THR A 15 -8.88 0.26 6.02
CA THR A 15 -8.08 1.31 6.66
C THR A 15 -7.81 2.47 5.70
N LYS A 16 -7.04 3.47 6.16
CA LYS A 16 -6.50 4.54 5.32
C LYS A 16 -4.97 4.46 5.35
N MET A 17 -4.34 4.68 4.20
CA MET A 17 -2.89 4.76 4.09
C MET A 17 -2.47 6.12 3.55
N LEU A 18 -1.33 6.63 4.01
CA LEU A 18 -0.71 7.81 3.41
C LEU A 18 -0.24 7.46 2.00
N LEU A 19 -0.63 8.25 1.00
CA LEU A 19 -0.05 8.13 -0.34
C LEU A 19 1.25 8.94 -0.36
N ASP A 20 2.39 8.27 -0.54
CA ASP A 20 3.71 8.91 -0.54
C ASP A 20 4.45 8.60 -1.84
N THR A 21 4.63 9.62 -2.68
CA THR A 21 5.36 9.53 -3.95
C THR A 21 6.87 9.44 -3.76
N GLY A 22 7.39 9.91 -2.63
CA GLY A 22 8.81 9.83 -2.25
C GLY A 22 9.21 8.43 -1.78
N ALA A 23 8.28 7.67 -1.20
CA ALA A 23 8.53 6.31 -0.77
C ALA A 23 8.64 5.33 -1.95
N GLY A 24 9.71 4.54 -1.98
CA GLY A 24 9.91 3.51 -3.00
C GLY A 24 8.96 2.30 -2.84
N VAL A 25 8.57 1.99 -1.61
CA VAL A 25 7.79 0.80 -1.24
C VAL A 25 6.69 1.15 -0.25
N SER A 26 5.69 0.28 -0.15
CA SER A 26 4.58 0.42 0.79
C SER A 26 4.89 -0.25 2.13
N PHE A 27 4.41 0.34 3.22
CA PHE A 27 4.57 -0.14 4.59
C PHE A 27 3.24 -0.27 5.30
N ILE A 28 3.10 -1.30 6.13
CA ILE A 28 1.99 -1.44 7.07
C ILE A 28 2.53 -1.53 8.49
N LEU A 29 1.67 -1.23 9.46
CA LEU A 29 2.03 -1.27 10.87
C LEU A 29 2.00 -2.72 11.40
N PRO A 30 2.79 -3.04 12.44
CA PRO A 30 2.85 -4.39 13.00
C PRO A 30 1.49 -4.92 13.45
N TRP A 31 0.66 -4.09 14.09
CA TRP A 31 -0.70 -4.49 14.47
C TRP A 31 -1.59 -4.86 13.27
N MET A 32 -1.39 -4.23 12.10
CA MET A 32 -2.13 -4.56 10.89
C MET A 32 -1.73 -5.94 10.38
N ALA A 33 -0.43 -6.24 10.41
CA ALA A 33 0.09 -7.56 10.05
C ALA A 33 -0.46 -8.64 11.00
N ARG A 34 -0.47 -8.38 12.32
CA ARG A 34 -1.07 -9.28 13.32
C ARG A 34 -2.57 -9.51 13.08
N HIS A 35 -3.32 -8.45 12.80
CA HIS A 35 -4.75 -8.54 12.50
C HIS A 35 -5.03 -9.44 11.29
N LEU A 36 -4.25 -9.25 10.22
CA LEU A 36 -4.34 -10.03 8.99
C LEU A 36 -3.78 -11.45 9.11
N GLY A 37 -3.18 -11.81 10.24
CA GLY A 37 -2.53 -13.10 10.42
C GLY A 37 -1.37 -13.31 9.45
N LEU A 38 -0.68 -12.24 9.07
CA LEU A 38 0.48 -12.32 8.19
C LEU A 38 1.60 -13.03 8.93
N THR A 39 2.13 -14.08 8.29
CA THR A 39 3.42 -14.64 8.70
C THR A 39 4.51 -13.69 8.20
N ILE A 40 5.34 -13.23 9.13
CA ILE A 40 6.42 -12.29 8.85
C ILE A 40 7.67 -13.12 8.59
N ASP A 41 7.82 -13.55 7.34
CA ASP A 41 8.80 -14.57 6.93
C ASP A 41 10.04 -13.95 6.30
N GLY A 42 10.00 -12.65 6.00
CA GLY A 42 11.14 -11.92 5.51
C GLY A 42 12.21 -11.82 6.58
N GLY A 43 13.45 -12.17 6.24
CA GLY A 43 14.61 -11.85 7.07
C GLY A 43 14.70 -10.34 7.34
N ASP A 44 15.41 -9.98 8.39
CA ASP A 44 15.57 -8.58 8.79
C ASP A 44 16.19 -7.78 7.63
N ARG A 45 15.51 -6.69 7.26
CA ARG A 45 15.93 -5.76 6.21
C ARG A 45 16.05 -4.38 6.79
N VAL A 46 16.81 -3.54 6.09
CA VAL A 46 16.89 -2.12 6.35
C VAL A 46 16.28 -1.38 5.17
N ALA A 47 15.32 -0.50 5.45
CA ALA A 47 14.77 0.42 4.48
C ALA A 47 15.27 1.84 4.79
N PRO A 48 15.81 2.58 3.80
CA PRO A 48 16.15 3.98 3.99
C PRO A 48 14.87 4.82 4.07
N GLY A 49 14.82 5.73 5.04
CA GLY A 49 13.75 6.71 5.22
C GLY A 49 14.32 8.11 5.52
N ALA A 50 13.46 9.12 5.54
CA ALA A 50 13.87 10.51 5.78
C ALA A 50 14.52 10.71 7.17
N GLY A 51 14.17 9.87 8.15
CA GLY A 51 14.75 9.87 9.50
C GLY A 51 15.97 8.96 9.66
N GLY A 52 16.53 8.42 8.57
CA GLY A 52 17.60 7.43 8.59
C GLY A 52 17.12 6.02 8.25
N GLU A 53 17.85 5.02 8.72
CA GLU A 53 17.58 3.62 8.43
C GLU A 53 16.53 3.03 9.37
N MET A 54 15.57 2.30 8.80
CA MET A 54 14.51 1.63 9.53
C MET A 54 14.61 0.12 9.35
N ARG A 55 14.58 -0.62 10.46
CA ARG A 55 14.48 -2.09 10.42
C ARG A 55 13.06 -2.51 10.08
N VAL A 56 12.96 -3.41 9.12
CA VAL A 56 11.70 -3.89 8.57
C VAL A 56 11.79 -5.34 8.17
N ARG A 57 10.64 -6.00 8.15
CA ARG A 57 10.48 -7.35 7.63
C ARG A 57 9.50 -7.34 6.47
N SER A 58 9.71 -8.22 5.49
CA SER A 58 8.80 -8.30 4.33
C SER A 58 7.70 -9.32 4.57
N SER A 59 6.48 -8.98 4.19
CA SER A 59 5.39 -9.95 4.06
C SER A 59 4.58 -9.67 2.79
N LYS A 60 3.85 -10.69 2.33
CA LYS A 60 2.95 -10.55 1.19
C LYS A 60 1.57 -10.23 1.74
N VAL A 61 1.00 -9.13 1.28
CA VAL A 61 -0.39 -8.76 1.55
C VAL A 61 -0.99 -8.29 0.24
N ASP A 62 -2.28 -8.48 0.08
CA ASP A 62 -3.01 -7.81 -0.98
C ASP A 62 -3.41 -6.42 -0.49
N ILE A 63 -2.99 -5.38 -1.20
CA ILE A 63 -3.51 -4.04 -0.99
C ILE A 63 -4.44 -3.70 -2.15
N ARG A 64 -5.60 -3.15 -1.84
CA ARG A 64 -6.60 -2.74 -2.83
C ARG A 64 -7.13 -1.35 -2.47
N PRO A 65 -7.16 -0.38 -3.39
CA PRO A 65 -7.85 0.89 -3.13
C PRO A 65 -9.32 0.62 -2.84
N ALA A 66 -9.85 1.14 -1.72
CA ALA A 66 -11.27 1.06 -1.40
C ALA A 66 -12.03 2.22 -2.08
N VAL A 67 -11.82 2.37 -3.39
CA VAL A 67 -12.38 3.46 -4.18
C VAL A 67 -13.60 2.98 -4.95
N LEU A 68 -14.60 3.84 -5.01
CA LEU A 68 -15.73 3.67 -5.91
C LEU A 68 -15.40 4.38 -7.24
N ASP A 69 -15.80 3.78 -8.36
CA ASP A 69 -15.75 4.45 -9.65
C ASP A 69 -16.76 5.62 -9.69
N THR A 70 -16.76 6.39 -10.79
CA THR A 70 -17.68 7.54 -10.97
C THR A 70 -19.16 7.17 -10.94
N ARG A 71 -19.50 5.86 -10.89
CA ARG A 71 -20.85 5.32 -10.80
C ARG A 71 -21.13 4.70 -9.43
N GLY A 72 -20.26 4.92 -8.44
CA GLY A 72 -20.43 4.39 -7.08
C GLY A 72 -20.16 2.89 -6.95
N ARG A 73 -19.56 2.23 -7.95
CA ARG A 73 -19.25 0.79 -7.91
C ARG A 73 -17.83 0.58 -7.41
N PRO A 74 -17.51 -0.52 -6.70
CA PRO A 74 -16.13 -0.84 -6.37
C PRO A 74 -15.26 -0.81 -7.63
N ALA A 75 -14.25 0.07 -7.65
CA ALA A 75 -13.32 0.13 -8.77
C ALA A 75 -12.61 -1.23 -8.90
N ARG A 76 -12.21 -1.59 -10.13
CA ARG A 76 -11.42 -2.83 -10.35
C ARG A 76 -10.16 -2.76 -9.50
N CYS A 77 -10.18 -3.54 -8.42
CA CYS A 77 -9.10 -3.60 -7.45
C CYS A 77 -8.08 -4.62 -7.93
N ARG A 78 -6.91 -4.15 -8.37
CA ARG A 78 -5.79 -5.07 -8.59
C ARG A 78 -5.16 -5.43 -7.25
N ARG A 79 -4.67 -6.66 -7.16
CA ARG A 79 -3.88 -7.16 -6.03
C ARG A 79 -2.52 -6.47 -6.08
N LEU A 80 -2.36 -5.40 -5.32
CA LEU A 80 -1.09 -4.70 -5.17
C LEU A 80 -0.28 -5.50 -4.14
N GLY A 81 0.80 -6.15 -4.57
CA GLY A 81 1.57 -7.12 -3.78
C GLY A 81 2.32 -6.57 -2.56
N PHE A 82 3.45 -7.21 -2.25
CA PHE A 82 4.24 -7.13 -1.01
C PHE A 82 4.32 -5.76 -0.30
N VAL A 83 4.39 -5.84 1.03
CA VAL A 83 4.63 -4.71 1.93
C VAL A 83 5.81 -5.01 2.85
N LEU A 84 6.39 -3.94 3.37
CA LEU A 84 7.29 -4.02 4.50
C LEU A 84 6.48 -3.75 5.79
N VAL A 85 6.79 -4.50 6.83
CA VAL A 85 6.24 -4.36 8.18
C VAL A 85 7.37 -3.80 9.03
N THR A 86 7.12 -2.72 9.75
CA THR A 86 8.11 -2.19 10.71
C THR A 86 8.31 -3.19 11.86
N GLU A 87 9.45 -3.13 12.54
CA GLU A 87 9.66 -3.99 13.71
C GLU A 87 8.84 -3.51 14.91
N ASP A 88 8.79 -2.18 15.11
CA ASP A 88 8.10 -1.57 16.24
C ASP A 88 6.87 -0.76 15.79
N ASP A 89 5.87 -0.68 16.67
CA ASP A 89 4.63 0.07 16.43
C ASP A 89 4.88 1.61 16.43
N ASP A 90 5.98 2.07 17.02
CA ASP A 90 6.32 3.51 17.14
C ASP A 90 7.20 4.03 16.00
N THR A 91 7.67 3.17 15.10
CA THR A 91 8.61 3.59 14.05
C THR A 91 7.96 4.47 12.99
N LEU A 92 6.68 4.19 12.67
CA LEU A 92 5.89 4.97 11.73
C LEU A 92 4.53 5.29 12.35
N PRO A 93 4.09 6.57 12.35
CA PRO A 93 2.80 6.95 12.92
C PRO A 93 1.60 6.50 12.07
N PHE A 94 1.82 6.13 10.80
CA PHE A 94 0.76 5.71 9.88
C PHE A 94 1.29 4.73 8.82
N PRO A 95 0.43 3.83 8.30
CA PRO A 95 0.76 3.00 7.15
C PRO A 95 0.86 3.84 5.87
N MET A 96 1.66 3.39 4.91
CA MET A 96 2.05 4.19 3.75
C MET A 96 2.04 3.39 2.45
N LEU A 97 1.49 3.98 1.39
CA LEU A 97 1.52 3.51 0.01
C LEU A 97 2.65 4.22 -0.73
N GLY A 98 3.73 3.49 -0.98
CA GLY A 98 4.83 3.94 -1.82
C GLY A 98 4.62 3.62 -3.30
N ARG A 99 5.60 3.99 -4.12
CA ARG A 99 5.59 3.77 -5.58
C ARG A 99 5.36 2.32 -5.95
N HIS A 100 6.09 1.38 -5.35
CA HIS A 100 5.88 -0.04 -5.56
C HIS A 100 4.94 -0.64 -4.50
N PRO A 101 3.92 -1.45 -4.88
CA PRO A 101 3.45 -1.69 -6.25
C PRO A 101 2.44 -0.65 -6.75
N PHE A 102 1.91 0.22 -5.89
CA PHE A 102 0.70 1.01 -6.15
C PHE A 102 0.74 1.83 -7.45
N PHE A 103 1.81 2.59 -7.68
CA PHE A 103 1.96 3.48 -8.84
C PHE A 103 2.30 2.75 -10.13
N ASN A 104 2.65 1.46 -10.07
CA ASN A 104 2.79 0.64 -11.27
C ASN A 104 1.43 0.34 -11.89
N TRP A 105 0.37 0.30 -11.07
CA TRP A 105 -0.98 -0.08 -11.49
C TRP A 105 -1.91 1.10 -11.69
N TYR A 106 -1.62 2.24 -11.05
CA TYR A 106 -2.45 3.44 -11.13
C TYR A 106 -1.59 4.66 -11.50
N ASP A 107 -2.03 5.39 -12.52
CA ASP A 107 -1.65 6.79 -12.69
C ASP A 107 -2.44 7.61 -11.68
N VAL A 108 -1.71 8.29 -10.79
CA VAL A 108 -2.31 9.11 -9.74
C VAL A 108 -2.21 10.58 -10.13
N GLU A 109 -3.34 11.25 -10.16
CA GLU A 109 -3.42 12.70 -10.31
C GLU A 109 -3.95 13.30 -9.00
N ILE A 110 -3.20 14.26 -8.45
CA ILE A 110 -3.55 14.98 -7.23
C ILE A 110 -4.08 16.35 -7.64
N LYS A 111 -5.38 16.59 -7.44
CA LYS A 111 -5.99 17.90 -7.66
C LYS A 111 -6.10 18.62 -6.34
N GLU A 112 -5.01 19.30 -5.95
CA GLU A 112 -4.88 19.96 -4.64
C GLU A 112 -6.01 20.96 -4.37
N LYS A 113 -6.42 21.72 -5.39
CA LYS A 113 -7.50 22.72 -5.28
C LYS A 113 -8.84 22.11 -4.84
N ASP A 114 -9.11 20.87 -5.24
CA ASP A 114 -10.38 20.19 -5.00
C ASP A 114 -10.28 19.14 -3.88
N ASP A 115 -9.07 18.95 -3.30
CA ASP A 115 -8.74 17.84 -2.38
C ASP A 115 -9.12 16.45 -2.93
N VAL A 116 -8.93 16.25 -4.24
CA VAL A 116 -9.30 15.00 -4.94
C VAL A 116 -8.07 14.24 -5.43
N PHE A 117 -8.02 12.96 -5.12
CA PHE A 117 -7.14 11.98 -5.78
C PHE A 117 -7.89 11.30 -6.91
N ILE A 118 -7.36 11.38 -8.13
CA ILE A 118 -7.88 10.63 -9.27
C ILE A 118 -6.93 9.48 -9.55
N LEU A 119 -7.47 8.26 -9.45
CA LEU A 119 -6.75 7.03 -9.77
C LEU A 119 -7.19 6.54 -11.15
N LYS A 120 -6.30 6.57 -12.13
CA LYS A 120 -6.53 6.01 -13.47
C LYS A 120 -5.79 4.68 -13.55
N GLU A 121 -6.53 3.59 -13.79
CA GLU A 121 -5.90 2.27 -13.96
C GLU A 121 -4.96 2.31 -15.16
N ARG A 122 -3.68 1.98 -14.93
CA ARG A 122 -2.75 1.70 -16.02
C ARG A 122 -3.17 0.39 -16.65
N ARG A 123 -3.61 0.43 -17.91
CA ARG A 123 -3.73 -0.79 -18.71
C ARG A 123 -2.33 -1.36 -18.83
N GLU A 124 -2.12 -2.59 -18.36
CA GLU A 124 -0.92 -3.35 -18.72
C GLU A 124 -0.76 -3.26 -20.24
N ARG A 125 0.35 -2.71 -20.71
CA ARG A 125 0.81 -3.09 -22.04
C ARG A 125 1.11 -4.57 -21.93
N SER A 126 0.26 -5.39 -22.55
CA SER A 126 0.59 -6.75 -22.92
C SER A 126 1.82 -6.70 -23.83
N GLY A 127 2.99 -6.66 -23.23
CA GLY A 127 4.30 -6.80 -23.85
C GLY A 127 5.14 -7.49 -22.79
N GLY A 128 5.21 -8.81 -22.79
CA GLY A 128 5.86 -9.54 -23.86
C GLY A 128 7.35 -9.53 -23.54
N LYS A 129 7.76 -10.47 -22.68
CA LYS A 129 9.04 -11.17 -22.68
C LYS A 129 8.93 -12.37 -21.75
#